data_AF-A0A961KCR9-F1
#
_entry.id   AF-A0A961KCR9-F1
#
_cell.length_a   1.000
_cell.length_b   1.000
_cell.length_c   1.000
_cell.angle_alpha   90.00
_cell.angle_beta   90.00
_cell.angle_gamma   90.00
#
_symmetry.space_group_name_H-M   'P 1'
#
loop_
_entity.id
_entity.type
_entity.pdbx_description
1 polymer ?
#
loop_
_entity_poly.entity_id
_entity_poly.type
_entity_poly.pdbx_seq_one_letter_code
_entity_poly.pdbx_strand_id
1 'polypeptide(L)'
;MSDDDDIILSELNDEELVSQMMDDLYDGLKDEIEEGVNILLERGWAPYDVLTKALVAGMTIVGHDFRDGILFVPEVLLAANAMKAGMAILKPLLAETGAPRMGKMVIGT
;
A
#
# COMPACT_ATOMS: atom_id res chain seq x y z
N MET A 1 3.72 -23.86 -5.50
CA MET A 1 4.51 -23.62 -4.29
C MET A 1 5.06 -22.25 -4.54
N SER A 2 4.37 -21.22 -4.06
CA SER A 2 4.94 -19.89 -4.08
C SER A 2 6.05 -19.96 -3.04
N ASP A 3 7.28 -19.84 -3.51
CA ASP A 3 8.43 -19.60 -2.67
C ASP A 3 8.24 -18.19 -2.09
N ASP A 4 7.33 -18.05 -1.10
CA ASP A 4 7.48 -17.07 -0.04
C ASP A 4 8.72 -17.52 0.75
N ASP A 5 9.90 -17.34 0.13
CA ASP A 5 11.12 -17.19 0.91
C ASP A 5 10.77 -16.16 2.00
N ASP A 6 11.04 -16.49 3.26
CA ASP A 6 10.83 -15.62 4.42
C ASP A 6 11.64 -14.30 4.22
N ILE A 7 11.18 -13.40 3.34
CA ILE A 7 11.79 -12.12 3.10
C ILE A 7 11.50 -11.32 4.36
N ILE A 8 12.54 -11.12 5.15
CA ILE A 8 12.43 -10.27 6.33
C ILE A 8 12.34 -8.84 5.83
N LEU A 9 11.12 -8.29 5.72
CA LEU A 9 10.86 -6.92 5.25
C LEU A 9 11.71 -5.88 5.98
N SER A 10 12.01 -6.13 7.26
CA SER A 10 12.83 -5.23 8.08
C SER A 10 14.32 -5.19 7.69
N GLU A 11 14.83 -6.17 6.95
CA GLU A 11 16.20 -6.21 6.44
C GLU A 11 16.38 -5.46 5.10
N LEU A 12 15.29 -5.22 4.38
CA LEU A 12 15.32 -4.49 3.11
C LEU A 12 15.66 -3.01 3.32
N ASN A 13 16.36 -2.39 2.38
CA ASN A 13 16.54 -0.94 2.42
C ASN A 13 15.23 -0.20 2.07
N ASP A 14 15.17 1.12 2.25
CA ASP A 14 13.93 1.87 2.05
C ASP A 14 13.37 1.78 0.62
N GLU A 15 14.22 1.76 -0.40
CA GLU A 15 13.79 1.66 -1.80
C GLU A 15 13.28 0.25 -2.12
N GLU A 16 13.99 -0.77 -1.64
CA GLU A 16 13.59 -2.18 -1.79
C GLU A 16 12.29 -2.49 -1.06
N LEU A 17 12.14 -2.00 0.18
CA LEU A 17 10.91 -2.17 0.95
C LEU A 17 9.72 -1.49 0.27
N VAL A 18 9.92 -0.29 -0.28
CA VAL A 18 8.87 0.39 -1.04
C VAL A 18 8.49 -0.40 -2.29
N SER A 19 9.45 -0.96 -3.02
CA SER A 19 9.17 -1.81 -4.18
C SER A 19 8.42 -3.08 -3.79
N GLN A 20 8.89 -3.78 -2.75
CA GLN A 20 8.25 -5.00 -2.24
C GLN A 20 6.82 -4.73 -1.82
N MET A 21 6.56 -3.63 -1.10
CA MET A 21 5.20 -3.22 -0.74
C MET A 21 4.31 -2.92 -1.95
N MET A 22 4.85 -2.55 -3.12
CA MET A 22 4.03 -2.40 -4.31
C MET A 22 3.59 -3.75 -4.86
N ASP A 23 4.48 -4.74 -4.84
CA ASP A 23 4.21 -6.11 -5.26
C ASP A 23 3.25 -6.80 -4.28
N ASP A 24 3.48 -6.66 -2.98
CA ASP A 24 2.57 -7.15 -1.93
C ASP A 24 1.17 -6.53 -2.06
N LEU A 25 1.09 -5.25 -2.42
CA LEU A 25 -0.19 -4.58 -2.67
C LEU A 25 -0.85 -5.11 -3.95
N TYR A 26 -0.07 -5.40 -4.99
CA TYR A 26 -0.56 -5.99 -6.24
C TYR A 26 -1.15 -7.39 -6.01
N ASP A 27 -0.47 -8.21 -5.22
CA ASP A 27 -0.91 -9.54 -4.81
C ASP A 27 -1.98 -9.50 -3.70
N GLY A 28 -2.19 -8.32 -3.11
CA GLY A 28 -3.17 -8.05 -2.08
C GLY A 28 -2.88 -8.76 -0.74
N LEU A 29 -1.59 -8.89 -0.44
CA LEU A 29 -1.05 -9.37 0.83
C LEU A 29 -1.25 -8.31 1.92
N LYS A 30 -2.36 -8.45 2.64
CA LYS A 30 -2.78 -7.49 3.68
C LYS A 30 -1.76 -7.34 4.80
N ASP A 31 -1.26 -8.46 5.30
CA ASP A 31 -0.46 -8.50 6.53
C ASP A 31 0.96 -7.94 6.27
N GLU A 32 1.55 -8.27 5.12
CA GLU A 32 2.82 -7.69 4.64
C GLU A 32 2.74 -6.16 4.47
N ILE A 33 1.61 -5.65 3.94
CA ILE A 33 1.39 -4.21 3.82
C ILE A 33 1.31 -3.53 5.18
N GLU A 34 0.65 -4.14 6.17
CA GLU A 34 0.61 -3.60 7.53
C GLU A 34 2.02 -3.57 8.14
N GLU A 35 2.80 -4.64 7.95
CA GLU A 35 4.19 -4.72 8.41
C GLU A 35 5.08 -3.66 7.75
N GLY A 36 5.10 -3.59 6.42
CA GLY A 36 5.92 -2.63 5.67
C GLY A 36 5.60 -1.17 6.02
N VAL A 37 4.32 -0.84 6.24
CA VAL A 37 3.91 0.49 6.73
C VAL A 37 4.52 0.78 8.10
N ASN A 38 4.46 -0.17 9.05
CA ASN A 38 5.03 0.03 10.37
C ASN A 38 6.56 0.20 10.30
N ILE A 39 7.25 -0.62 9.50
CA ILE A 39 8.70 -0.53 9.34
C ILE A 39 9.10 0.86 8.80
N LEU A 40 8.43 1.37 7.77
CA LEU A 40 8.72 2.71 7.24
C LEU A 40 8.47 3.82 8.27
N LEU A 41 7.39 3.70 9.05
CA LEU A 41 7.10 4.65 10.14
C LEU A 41 8.16 4.59 11.25
N GLU A 42 8.63 3.39 11.61
CA GLU A 42 9.71 3.19 12.59
C GLU A 42 11.04 3.78 12.10
N ARG A 43 11.29 3.72 10.79
CA ARG A 43 12.45 4.36 10.13
C ARG A 43 12.31 5.88 10.03
N GLY A 44 11.22 6.46 10.53
CA GLY A 44 11.01 7.90 10.60
C GLY A 44 10.42 8.52 9.33
N TRP A 45 9.86 7.71 8.42
CA TRP A 45 9.15 8.23 7.27
C TRP A 45 7.87 8.96 7.71
N ALA A 46 7.57 10.07 7.04
CA ALA A 46 6.30 10.75 7.28
C ALA A 46 5.14 9.87 6.79
N PRO A 47 4.00 9.79 7.51
CA PRO A 47 2.84 9.01 7.09
C PRO A 47 2.36 9.37 5.66
N TYR A 48 2.52 10.64 5.27
CA TYR A 48 2.19 11.11 3.94
C TYR A 48 3.14 10.58 2.86
N ASP A 49 4.43 10.46 3.17
CA ASP A 49 5.42 9.87 2.27
C ASP A 49 5.16 8.39 2.05
N VAL A 50 4.87 7.63 3.12
CA VAL A 50 4.52 6.20 3.03
C VAL A 50 3.27 6.00 2.16
N LEU A 51 2.23 6.80 2.39
CA LEU A 51 1.02 6.76 1.57
C LEU A 51 1.33 7.02 0.09
N THR A 52 2.06 8.09 -0.20
CA THR A 52 2.22 8.57 -1.58
C THR A 52 3.24 7.78 -2.37
N LYS A 53 4.36 7.40 -1.74
CA LYS A 53 5.50 6.74 -2.39
C LYS A 53 5.38 5.22 -2.43
N ALA A 54 4.72 4.59 -1.47
CA ALA A 54 4.50 3.14 -1.46
C ALA A 54 3.08 2.80 -1.94
N LEU A 55 2.05 3.13 -1.15
CA LEU A 55 0.70 2.62 -1.38
C LEU A 55 0.03 3.18 -2.65
N VAL A 56 0.10 4.50 -2.87
CA VAL A 56 -0.50 5.14 -4.06
C VAL A 56 0.27 4.80 -5.33
N ALA A 57 1.60 4.66 -5.23
CA ALA A 57 2.43 4.22 -6.34
C ALA A 57 2.06 2.79 -6.77
N GLY A 58 1.95 1.85 -5.83
CA GLY A 58 1.48 0.48 -6.12
C GLY A 58 0.07 0.45 -6.70
N MET A 59 -0.86 1.22 -6.13
CA MET A 59 -2.24 1.29 -6.65
C MET A 59 -2.32 1.91 -8.05
N THR A 60 -1.34 2.74 -8.44
CA THR A 60 -1.27 3.28 -9.81
C THR A 60 -0.95 2.18 -10.83
N ILE A 61 -0.10 1.22 -10.46
CA ILE A 61 0.26 0.06 -11.28
C ILE A 61 -0.96 -0.86 -11.42
N VAL A 62 -1.59 -1.23 -10.31
CA VAL A 62 -2.84 -2.02 -10.30
C VAL A 62 -3.93 -1.36 -11.18
N GLY A 63 -4.08 -0.04 -11.07
CA GLY A 63 -5.05 0.71 -11.87
C GLY A 63 -4.70 0.81 -13.36
N HIS A 64 -3.41 0.75 -13.72
CA HIS A 64 -2.96 0.66 -15.10
C HIS A 64 -3.28 -0.73 -15.67
N ASP A 65 -2.91 -1.78 -14.95
CA ASP A 65 -3.05 -3.16 -15.40
C ASP A 65 -4.51 -3.61 -15.45
N PHE A 66 -5.37 -3.07 -14.59
CA PHE A 66 -6.82 -3.23 -14.71
C PHE A 66 -7.38 -2.60 -15.99
N ARG A 67 -6.89 -1.41 -16.39
CA ARG A 67 -7.34 -0.75 -17.63
C ARG A 67 -6.87 -1.50 -18.88
N ASP A 68 -5.68 -2.09 -18.81
CA ASP A 68 -5.08 -2.86 -19.90
C ASP A 68 -5.66 -4.29 -20.01
N GLY A 69 -6.54 -4.67 -19.07
CA GLY A 69 -7.19 -5.98 -19.05
C GLY A 69 -6.29 -7.12 -18.57
N ILE A 70 -5.20 -6.79 -17.87
CA ILE A 70 -4.28 -7.74 -17.23
C ILE A 70 -4.88 -8.23 -15.91
N LEU A 71 -5.43 -7.32 -15.11
CA LEU A 71 -6.13 -7.63 -13.87
C LEU A 71 -7.66 -7.63 -14.06
N PHE A 72 -8.37 -8.49 -13.33
CA PHE A 72 -9.83 -8.48 -13.27
C PHE A 72 -10.32 -7.87 -11.94
N VAL A 73 -11.64 -7.73 -11.83
CA VAL A 73 -12.28 -7.13 -10.66
C VAL A 73 -11.91 -7.83 -9.34
N PRO A 74 -11.89 -9.18 -9.23
CA PRO A 74 -11.51 -9.85 -7.99
C PRO A 74 -10.09 -9.50 -7.50
N GLU A 75 -9.13 -9.41 -8.41
CA GLU A 75 -7.73 -9.11 -8.10
C GLU A 75 -7.59 -7.65 -7.65
N VAL A 76 -8.24 -6.72 -8.34
CA VAL A 76 -8.27 -5.30 -7.91
C VAL A 76 -8.92 -5.13 -6.54
N LEU A 77 -9.95 -5.92 -6.22
CA LEU A 77 -10.58 -5.90 -4.90
C LEU A 77 -9.64 -6.42 -3.82
N LEU A 78 -8.79 -7.40 -4.12
CA LEU A 78 -7.79 -7.92 -3.20
C LEU A 78 -6.74 -6.84 -2.88
N ALA A 79 -6.19 -6.20 -3.92
CA ALA A 79 -5.27 -5.07 -3.78
C ALA A 79 -5.89 -3.89 -3.00
N ALA A 80 -7.17 -3.59 -3.27
CA ALA A 80 -7.90 -2.55 -2.54
C ALA A 80 -8.08 -2.88 -1.05
N ASN A 81 -8.26 -4.17 -0.71
CA ASN A 81 -8.34 -4.60 0.69
C ASN A 81 -6.98 -4.46 1.41
N ALA A 82 -5.87 -4.81 0.75
CA ALA A 82 -4.53 -4.60 1.29
C ALA A 82 -4.23 -3.10 1.48
N MET A 83 -4.57 -2.25 0.51
CA MET A 83 -4.45 -0.80 0.65
C MET A 83 -5.25 -0.27 1.85
N LYS A 84 -6.46 -0.78 2.06
CA LYS A 84 -7.31 -0.40 3.19
C LYS A 84 -6.68 -0.74 4.54
N ALA A 85 -5.92 -1.82 4.61
CA ALA A 85 -5.20 -2.24 5.81
C ALA A 85 -4.06 -1.28 6.15
N GLY A 86 -3.18 -0.96 5.19
CA GLY A 86 -2.15 0.08 5.38
C GLY A 86 -2.76 1.45 5.73
N MET A 87 -3.89 1.80 5.11
CA MET A 87 -4.62 3.02 5.44
C MET A 87 -5.23 3.02 6.85
N ALA A 88 -5.55 1.87 7.44
CA ALA A 88 -6.07 1.82 8.80
C ALA A 88 -5.03 2.33 9.83
N ILE A 89 -3.75 2.06 9.56
CA ILE A 89 -2.61 2.52 10.35
C ILE A 89 -2.30 3.99 10.07
N LEU A 90 -2.25 4.37 8.78
CA LEU A 90 -1.87 5.74 8.39
C LEU A 90 -2.96 6.77 8.71
N LYS A 91 -4.24 6.41 8.68
CA LYS A 91 -5.36 7.34 8.89
C LYS A 91 -5.32 8.14 10.19
N PRO A 92 -5.10 7.55 11.39
CA PRO A 92 -4.94 8.33 12.61
C PRO A 92 -3.73 9.27 12.54
N LEU A 93 -2.58 8.78 12.05
CA LEU A 93 -1.33 9.55 11.96
C LEU A 93 -1.42 10.72 10.97
N LEU A 94 -2.12 10.54 9.86
CA LEU A 94 -2.41 11.58 8.86
C LEU A 94 -3.38 12.65 9.40
N ALA A 95 -4.30 12.25 10.26
CA ALA A 95 -5.23 13.19 10.90
C ALA A 95 -4.53 14.11 11.91
N GLU A 96 -3.52 13.59 12.63
CA GLU A 96 -2.72 14.36 13.58
C GLU A 96 -1.70 15.28 12.88
N THR A 97 -1.10 14.81 11.79
CA THR A 97 -0.10 15.57 11.01
C THR A 97 -0.72 16.66 10.11
N GLY A 98 -2.05 16.78 10.08
CA GLY A 98 -2.75 17.83 9.32
C GLY A 98 -2.64 17.66 7.80
N ALA A 99 -2.33 16.45 7.32
CA ALA A 99 -2.25 16.16 5.89
C ALA A 99 -3.54 16.62 5.20
N PRO A 100 -3.46 17.36 4.08
CA PRO A 100 -4.64 17.88 3.41
C PRO A 100 -5.56 16.72 3.08
N ARG A 101 -6.79 16.76 3.61
CA ARG A 101 -7.82 15.77 3.30
C ARG A 101 -8.08 15.90 1.80
N MET A 102 -7.47 15.04 1.00
CA MET A 102 -7.74 14.93 -0.43
C MET A 102 -9.19 14.47 -0.59
N GLY A 103 -10.12 15.44 -0.61
CA GLY A 103 -11.52 15.35 -1.02
C GLY A 103 -12.37 14.24 -0.41
N LYS A 104 -13.47 14.59 0.25
CA LYS A 104 -14.56 13.63 0.51
C LYS A 104 -15.26 13.36 -0.83
N MET A 105 -14.81 12.37 -1.60
CA MET A 105 -15.48 11.94 -2.83
C MET A 105 -16.66 11.02 -2.46
N VAL A 106 -17.88 11.49 -2.70
CA VAL A 106 -19.09 10.69 -2.55
C VAL A 106 -19.34 9.99 -3.88
N ILE A 107 -19.14 8.66 -3.90
CA ILE A 107 -19.53 7.82 -5.03
C ILE A 107 -20.91 7.27 -4.70
N GLY A 108 -21.92 7.71 -5.45
CA GLY A 108 -23.27 7.17 -5.44
C GLY A 108 -23.61 6.66 -6.83
N THR A 109 -24.19 5.46 -6.92
CA THR A 109 -25.02 5.02 -8.05
C THR A 109 -26.47 5.32 -7.75
#